data_AF-A0A6P2AWE4-F1
#
_entry.id   AF-A0A6P2AWE4-F1
#
_cell.length_a   1.000
_cell.length_b   1.000
_cell.length_c   1.000
_cell.angle_alpha   90.00
_cell.angle_beta   90.00
_cell.angle_gamma   90.00
#
_symmetry.space_group_name_H-M   'P 1'
#
loop_
_entity.id
_entity.type
_entity.pdbx_description
1 polymer ?
#
loop_
_entity_poly.entity_id
_entity_poly.type
_entity_poly.pdbx_seq_one_letter_code
_entity_poly.pdbx_strand_id
1 'polypeptide(L)' 'ITVAQGLGWGYRGVTASPITGPAGNAEYLLWLLEGEGAAVADLKALTTATLQR' A
#
# COMPACT_ATOMS: atom_id res chain seq x y z
N ILE A 1 3.53 -1.36 6.70
CA ILE A 1 2.64 -0.29 7.20
C ILE A 1 2.92 0.10 8.66
N THR A 2 3.49 -0.79 9.47
CA THR A 2 3.89 -0.56 10.87
C THR A 2 4.74 0.70 11.09
N VAL A 3 5.69 1.01 10.20
CA VAL A 3 6.51 2.24 10.29
C VAL A 3 5.63 3.49 10.21
N ALA A 4 4.75 3.58 9.21
CA ALA A 4 3.85 4.72 9.05
C ALA A 4 2.89 4.86 10.26
N GLN A 5 2.38 3.74 10.76
CA GLN A 5 1.53 3.74 11.96
C GLN A 5 2.28 4.25 13.20
N GLY A 6 3.55 3.86 13.38
CA GLY A 6 4.40 4.39 14.44
C GLY A 6 4.67 5.89 14.33
N LEU A 7 4.45 6.48 13.16
CA LEU A 7 4.53 7.91 12.89
C LEU A 7 3.16 8.62 12.95
N GLY A 8 2.09 7.93 13.39
CA GLY A 8 0.74 8.49 13.48
C GLY A 8 -0.04 8.51 12.16
N TRP A 9 0.40 7.74 11.14
CA TRP A 9 -0.28 7.63 9.85
C TRP A 9 -1.06 6.32 9.73
N GLY A 10 -2.37 6.43 9.56
CA GLY A 10 -3.30 5.32 9.40
C GLY A 10 -3.48 4.88 7.95
N TYR A 11 -3.57 3.57 7.72
CA TYR A 11 -3.90 2.98 6.41
C TYR A 11 -5.28 3.40 5.90
N ARG A 12 -5.39 3.64 4.59
CA ARG A 12 -6.66 3.89 3.90
C ARG A 12 -6.86 3.08 2.62
N GLY A 13 -5.79 2.67 1.94
CA GLY A 13 -5.90 1.87 0.73
C GLY A 13 -4.56 1.64 0.05
N VAL A 14 -4.52 0.71 -0.90
CA VAL A 14 -3.36 0.46 -1.76
C VAL A 14 -3.82 0.17 -3.19
N THR A 15 -3.06 0.65 -4.17
CA THR A 15 -3.25 0.30 -5.59
C THR A 15 -1.89 0.06 -6.25
N ALA A 16 -1.86 -0.77 -7.29
CA ALA A 16 -0.70 -0.86 -8.18
C ALA A 16 -0.54 0.47 -8.94
N SER A 17 0.72 0.85 -9.19
CA SER A 17 1.06 1.92 -10.13
C SER A 17 0.67 1.51 -11.55
N PRO A 18 0.12 2.42 -12.37
CA PRO A 18 -0.18 2.12 -13.77
C PRO A 18 1.08 2.01 -14.65
N ILE A 19 2.24 2.41 -14.12
CA ILE A 19 3.53 2.32 -14.79
C ILE A 19 4.50 1.49 -13.97
N THR A 20 5.43 0.83 -14.67
CA THR A 20 6.54 0.13 -14.03
C THR A 20 7.68 1.10 -13.76
N GLY A 21 8.47 0.81 -12.71
CA GLY A 21 9.71 1.52 -12.44
C GLY A 21 10.74 1.29 -13.56
N PRO A 22 11.80 2.10 -13.64
CA PRO A 22 12.76 2.06 -14.76
C PRO A 22 13.42 0.70 -15.02
N ALA A 23 13.56 -0.15 -13.99
CA ALA A 23 14.10 -1.50 -14.09
C ALA A 23 13.03 -2.60 -14.28
N GLY A 24 11.78 -2.21 -14.55
CA GLY A 24 10.64 -3.13 -14.65
C GLY A 24 10.02 -3.52 -13.30
N ASN A 25 10.30 -2.77 -12.24
CA ASN A 25 9.74 -3.04 -10.91
C ASN A 25 8.25 -2.73 -10.87
N ALA A 26 7.47 -3.63 -10.27
CA ALA A 26 6.09 -3.34 -9.87
C ALA A 26 6.09 -2.39 -8.67
N GLU A 27 5.45 -1.23 -8.82
CA GLU A 27 5.34 -0.21 -7.78
C GLU A 27 3.90 -0.10 -7.28
N TYR A 28 3.71 0.33 -6.04
CA TYR A 28 2.40 0.49 -5.42
C TYR A 28 2.25 1.87 -4.80
N LEU A 29 1.07 2.46 -4.92
CA LEU A 29 0.68 3.66 -4.21
C LEU A 29 -0.08 3.28 -2.95
N LEU A 30 0.40 3.78 -1.80
CA LEU A 30 -0.22 3.57 -0.50
C LEU A 30 -0.89 4.88 -0.05
N TRP A 31 -2.20 4.81 0.22
CA TRP A 31 -2.93 5.93 0.79
C TRP A 31 -2.90 5.87 2.32
N LEU A 32 -2.39 6.95 2.91
CA LEU A 32 -2.29 7.19 4.34
C LEU A 32 -3.03 8.47 4.72
N LEU A 33 -3.56 8.51 5.95
CA LEU A 33 -4.15 9.70 6.55
C LEU A 33 -3.66 9.80 8.00
N GLU A 34 -3.46 11.01 8.51
CA GLU A 34 -3.11 11.24 9.91
C GLU A 34 -4.18 10.65 10.85
N GLY A 35 -3.74 10.05 11.96
CA GLY A 35 -4.57 9.39 12.95
C GLY A 35 -4.67 7.87 12.79
N GLU A 36 -5.57 7.26 13.55
CA GLU A 36 -5.77 5.82 13.49
C GLU A 36 -6.23 5.36 12.10
N GLY A 37 -5.85 4.14 11.74
CA GLY A 37 -6.28 3.54 10.48
C GLY A 37 -6.65 2.09 10.60
N ALA A 38 -7.29 1.60 9.54
CA ALA A 38 -7.77 0.24 9.50
C ALA A 38 -6.61 -0.75 9.66
N ALA A 39 -6.85 -1.83 10.40
CA ALA A 39 -5.93 -2.94 10.46
C ALA A 39 -5.77 -3.53 9.05
N VAL A 40 -4.53 -3.71 8.61
CA VAL A 40 -4.25 -4.40 7.36
C VAL A 40 -3.99 -5.87 7.67
N ALA A 41 -4.93 -6.73 7.30
CA ALA A 41 -4.87 -8.15 7.62
C ALA A 41 -3.74 -8.87 6.86
N ASP A 42 -3.57 -8.60 5.57
CA ASP A 42 -2.48 -9.16 4.76
C ASP A 42 -2.11 -8.23 3.59
N LEU A 43 -0.97 -7.55 3.71
CA LEU A 43 -0.40 -6.70 2.66
C LEU A 43 -0.01 -7.50 1.41
N LYS A 44 0.47 -8.73 1.56
CA LYS A 44 0.85 -9.55 0.40
C LYS A 44 -0.39 -9.89 -0.42
N ALA A 45 -1.46 -10.35 0.23
CA ALA A 45 -2.72 -10.65 -0.45
C ALA A 45 -3.27 -9.41 -1.19
N LEU A 46 -3.20 -8.24 -0.58
CA LEU A 46 -3.65 -6.98 -1.20
C LEU A 46 -2.81 -6.62 -2.43
N THR A 47 -1.50 -6.82 -2.39
CA THR A 47 -0.61 -6.56 -3.54
C THR A 47 -0.80 -7.57 -4.68
N THR A 48 -1.02 -8.85 -4.38
CA THR A 48 -1.28 -9.88 -5.41
C THR A 48 -2.59 -9.62 -6.15
N ALA A 49 -3.64 -9.23 -5.44
CA ALA A 49 -4.93 -8.90 -6.04
C ALA A 49 -4.89 -7.64 -6.92
N THR A 50 -3.92 -6.74 -6.72
CA THR A 50 -3.77 -5.52 -7.52
C THR A 50 -2.96 -5.72 -8.79
N LEU A 51 -2.18 -6.79 -8.91
CA LEU A 51 -1.43 -7.14 -10.13
C LEU A 51 -2.26 -7.91 -11.17
N GLN A 52 -3.43 -8.42 -10.79
CA GLN A 52 -4.32 -9.21 -11.67
C GLN A 52 -5.42 -8.38 -12.34
N ARG A 53 -5.33 -7.04 -12.29
CA ARG A 53 -6.27 -6.13 -12.93
C ARG A 53 -5.69 -5.52 -14.19
#